data_AF-A0A933B1U8-F1
#
_entry.id   AF-A0A933B1U8-F1
#
_cell.length_a   1.000
_cell.length_b   1.000
_cell.length_c   1.000
_cell.angle_alpha   90.00
_cell.angle_beta   90.00
_cell.angle_gamma   90.00
#
_symmetry.space_group_name_H-M   'P 1'
#
loop_
_entity.id
_entity.type
_entity.pdbx_description
1 polymer ?
#
loop_
_entity_poly.entity_id
_entity_poly.type
_entity_poly.pdbx_seq_one_letter_code
_entity_poly.pdbx_strand_id
1 'polypeptide(L)'
;MSALRRWFTQTLPDAYSSWILEGHRRPLTFLLALVVLPLAAIFFLTHLMNVSLWREQSLKNLQVTARLASEIIDETLTESFRFEQLLAAQPEFRQAMRRRDRVQLTPRLQQTLAFTPRVEAALVMTPEGQVVASMPESPALAGRSLMDDEPFLGAQQGGWHPYVSAVYLREGPLIEKVVGVVWPVLDEGEVIGLLQFQHQVEEVKSWLQKIRVEPDGFLYVVDHHSQLVIFPFQILPGKPRVVSDWPPVALPLTDEGASLAFTDRRGGHRWLAGVCPIGTTGWRVVAVQPEGSALRVLHRILWPLGILVGLLALILVAVSMRWAQVQSLSLRLLRQNTKLLKQSQQRRTLDRLGGKEPE
;
A
#
# COMPACT_ATOMS: atom_id res chain seq x y z
N MET A 1 -26.10 67.54 -19.42
CA MET A 1 -26.51 66.11 -19.31
C MET A 1 -27.30 65.58 -20.53
N SER A 2 -27.22 66.22 -21.71
CA SER A 2 -27.92 65.77 -22.93
C SER A 2 -26.99 65.28 -24.05
N ALA A 3 -25.68 65.44 -23.91
CA ALA A 3 -24.67 65.00 -24.89
C ALA A 3 -24.20 63.54 -24.66
N LEU A 4 -24.15 63.08 -23.41
CA LEU A 4 -23.69 61.71 -23.06
C LEU A 4 -24.71 60.60 -23.41
N ARG A 5 -25.99 60.95 -23.62
CA ARG A 5 -27.05 59.97 -23.95
C ARG A 5 -27.13 59.63 -25.44
N ARG A 6 -26.57 60.48 -26.32
CA ARG A 6 -26.53 60.20 -27.77
C ARG A 6 -25.34 59.34 -28.20
N TRP A 7 -24.27 59.34 -27.41
CA TRP A 7 -23.07 58.57 -27.74
C TRP A 7 -23.26 57.06 -27.46
N PHE A 8 -24.04 56.71 -26.44
CA PHE A 8 -24.29 55.31 -26.07
C PHE A 8 -25.21 54.53 -27.03
N THR A 9 -25.93 55.23 -27.91
CA THR A 9 -26.87 54.60 -28.87
C THR A 9 -26.30 54.46 -30.28
N GLN A 10 -25.06 54.90 -30.55
CA GLN A 10 -24.48 54.94 -31.90
C GLN A 10 -23.24 54.06 -32.11
N THR A 11 -22.76 53.35 -31.09
CA THR A 11 -21.53 52.55 -31.17
C THR A 11 -21.69 51.12 -30.64
N LEU A 12 -22.89 50.56 -30.73
CA LEU A 12 -23.06 49.11 -30.75
C LEU A 12 -23.48 48.74 -32.17
N PRO A 13 -22.64 48.04 -32.95
CA PRO A 13 -22.95 47.68 -34.33
C PRO A 13 -24.28 46.91 -34.37
N ASP A 14 -25.18 47.26 -35.28
CA ASP A 14 -26.39 46.49 -35.59
C ASP A 14 -26.10 45.02 -35.97
N ALA A 15 -24.84 44.71 -36.26
CA ALA A 15 -24.31 43.37 -36.42
C ALA A 15 -24.35 42.54 -35.11
N TYR A 16 -24.25 43.15 -33.93
CA TYR A 16 -24.27 42.44 -32.65
C TYR A 16 -25.70 42.10 -32.19
N SER A 17 -26.68 42.98 -32.50
CA SER A 17 -28.10 42.75 -32.18
C SER A 17 -28.74 41.74 -33.14
N SER A 18 -28.40 41.78 -34.43
CA SER A 18 -28.87 40.80 -35.44
C SER A 18 -28.26 39.41 -35.25
N TRP A 19 -27.00 39.30 -34.81
CA TRP A 19 -26.37 38.00 -34.50
C TRP A 19 -27.06 37.28 -33.31
N ILE A 20 -27.57 38.04 -32.33
CA ILE A 20 -28.36 37.51 -31.22
C ILE A 20 -29.79 37.14 -31.67
N LEU A 21 -30.36 37.86 -32.63
CA LEU A 21 -31.75 37.69 -33.04
C LEU A 21 -31.97 36.64 -34.13
N GLU A 22 -31.02 36.40 -35.04
CA GLU A 22 -31.16 35.41 -36.12
C GLU A 22 -30.63 34.01 -35.74
N GLY A 23 -29.88 33.92 -34.62
CA GLY A 23 -29.23 32.71 -34.14
C GLY A 23 -29.91 32.03 -32.95
N HIS A 24 -31.24 32.11 -32.79
CA HIS A 24 -31.99 31.60 -31.63
C HIS A 24 -31.86 30.08 -31.37
N ARG A 25 -30.99 29.33 -32.04
CA ARG A 25 -30.74 27.89 -31.80
C ARG A 25 -29.45 27.61 -31.01
N ARG A 26 -28.55 28.59 -30.87
CA ARG A 26 -27.16 28.37 -30.46
C ARG A 26 -26.74 28.95 -29.09
N PRO A 27 -27.31 30.04 -28.54
CA PRO A 27 -26.69 30.68 -27.37
C PRO A 27 -26.80 29.83 -26.10
N LEU A 28 -27.94 29.16 -25.89
CA LEU A 28 -28.13 28.30 -24.72
C LEU A 28 -27.20 27.08 -24.78
N THR A 29 -27.18 26.34 -25.89
CA THR A 29 -26.28 25.19 -26.07
C THR A 29 -24.80 25.56 -25.92
N PHE A 30 -24.43 26.78 -26.34
CA PHE A 30 -23.05 27.27 -26.24
C PHE A 30 -22.69 27.65 -24.80
N LEU A 31 -23.55 28.38 -24.09
CA LEU A 31 -23.39 28.68 -22.66
C LEU A 31 -23.32 27.43 -21.79
N LEU A 32 -24.10 26.42 -22.16
CA LEU A 32 -24.21 25.16 -21.44
C LEU A 32 -23.00 24.25 -21.70
N ALA A 33 -22.56 24.15 -22.96
CA ALA A 33 -21.32 23.46 -23.34
C ALA A 33 -20.09 24.12 -22.70
N LEU A 34 -20.10 25.44 -22.55
CA LEU A 34 -19.07 26.20 -21.84
C LEU A 34 -18.95 25.81 -20.35
N VAL A 35 -19.99 25.23 -19.74
CA VAL A 35 -19.96 24.75 -18.35
C VAL A 35 -19.56 23.26 -18.28
N VAL A 36 -20.12 22.41 -19.15
CA VAL A 36 -19.85 20.96 -19.11
C VAL A 36 -18.45 20.62 -19.55
N LEU A 37 -17.96 21.25 -20.60
CA LEU A 37 -16.67 20.92 -21.20
C LEU A 37 -15.51 21.16 -20.24
N PRO A 38 -15.43 22.28 -19.49
CA PRO A 38 -14.41 22.42 -18.44
C PRO A 38 -14.63 21.45 -17.27
N LEU A 39 -15.87 21.13 -16.88
CA LEU A 39 -16.15 20.12 -15.84
C LEU A 39 -15.67 18.72 -16.24
N ALA A 40 -15.93 18.30 -17.47
CA ALA A 40 -15.46 17.04 -18.04
C ALA A 40 -13.94 17.03 -18.21
N ALA A 41 -13.36 18.15 -18.66
CA ALA A 41 -11.91 18.30 -18.76
C ALA A 41 -11.25 18.22 -17.38
N ILE A 42 -11.80 18.89 -16.36
CA ILE A 42 -11.33 18.81 -14.97
C ILE A 42 -11.43 17.38 -14.47
N PHE A 43 -12.57 16.69 -14.67
CA PHE A 43 -12.70 15.28 -14.28
C PHE A 43 -11.64 14.39 -14.94
N PHE A 44 -11.42 14.56 -16.25
CA PHE A 44 -10.45 13.78 -17.02
C PHE A 44 -9.00 14.08 -16.62
N LEU A 45 -8.64 15.36 -16.46
CA LEU A 45 -7.33 15.80 -15.97
C LEU A 45 -7.08 15.28 -14.55
N THR A 46 -8.08 15.37 -13.67
CA THR A 46 -8.03 14.85 -12.30
C THR A 46 -7.78 13.34 -12.30
N HIS A 47 -8.46 12.59 -13.17
CA HIS A 47 -8.24 11.15 -13.31
C HIS A 47 -6.81 10.82 -13.78
N LEU A 48 -6.30 11.52 -14.80
CA LEU A 48 -4.94 11.30 -15.33
C LEU A 48 -3.85 11.64 -14.30
N MET A 49 -3.97 12.79 -13.63
CA MET A 49 -2.98 13.23 -12.63
C MET A 49 -3.02 12.35 -11.37
N ASN A 50 -4.21 11.96 -10.93
CA ASN A 50 -4.37 11.20 -9.68
C ASN A 50 -3.71 9.83 -9.73
N VAL A 51 -3.69 9.10 -10.84
CA VAL A 51 -3.10 7.74 -10.87
C VAL A 51 -1.63 7.75 -10.42
N SER A 52 -0.86 8.74 -10.87
CA SER A 52 0.56 8.87 -10.50
C SER A 52 0.76 9.28 -9.03
N LEU A 53 0.02 10.29 -8.56
CA LEU A 53 0.06 10.77 -7.19
C LEU A 53 -0.37 9.69 -6.19
N TRP A 54 -1.43 8.96 -6.50
CA TRP A 54 -1.92 7.87 -5.66
C TRP A 54 -0.96 6.69 -5.64
N ARG A 55 -0.29 6.37 -6.76
CA ARG A 55 0.77 5.36 -6.77
C ARG A 55 1.91 5.76 -5.84
N GLU A 56 2.39 7.00 -5.94
CA GLU A 56 3.46 7.50 -5.08
C GLU A 56 3.04 7.49 -3.61
N GLN A 57 1.82 7.92 -3.30
CA GLN A 57 1.26 7.86 -1.95
C GLN A 57 1.17 6.43 -1.42
N SER A 58 0.70 5.47 -2.24
CA SER A 58 0.64 4.06 -1.88
C SER A 58 2.04 3.48 -1.63
N LEU A 59 3.03 3.83 -2.45
CA LEU A 59 4.42 3.40 -2.23
C LEU A 59 4.99 3.95 -0.91
N LYS A 60 4.77 5.24 -0.63
CA LYS A 60 5.14 5.86 0.66
C LYS A 60 4.45 5.18 1.84
N ASN A 61 3.15 4.92 1.73
CA ASN A 61 2.39 4.23 2.77
C ASN A 61 2.93 2.82 3.01
N LEU A 62 3.22 2.05 1.96
CA LEU A 62 3.81 0.71 2.07
C LEU A 62 5.20 0.76 2.70
N GLN A 63 6.04 1.74 2.35
CA GLN A 63 7.34 1.91 2.98
C GLN A 63 7.22 2.24 4.47
N VAL A 64 6.29 3.12 4.85
CA VAL A 64 6.00 3.41 6.27
C VAL A 64 5.49 2.15 6.99
N THR A 65 4.60 1.38 6.36
CA THR A 65 4.12 0.12 6.96
C THR A 65 5.23 -0.91 7.12
N ALA A 66 6.11 -1.06 6.12
CA ALA A 66 7.27 -1.92 6.20
C ALA A 66 8.24 -1.47 7.31
N ARG A 67 8.44 -0.15 7.47
CA ARG A 67 9.27 0.42 8.53
C ARG A 67 8.71 0.17 9.92
N LEU A 68 7.41 0.38 10.12
CA LEU A 68 6.76 0.08 11.40
C LEU A 68 6.87 -1.42 11.74
N ALA A 69 6.68 -2.28 10.75
CA ALA A 69 6.84 -3.72 10.91
C ALA A 69 8.29 -4.12 11.20
N SER A 70 9.28 -3.50 10.55
CA SER A 70 10.70 -3.75 10.84
C SER A 70 11.07 -3.32 12.24
N GLU A 71 10.61 -2.14 12.69
CA GLU A 71 10.86 -1.62 14.04
C GLU A 71 10.31 -2.58 15.13
N ILE A 72 9.09 -3.09 14.94
CA ILE A 72 8.47 -4.03 15.89
C ILE A 72 9.27 -5.33 16.01
N ILE A 73 9.74 -5.88 14.89
CA ILE A 73 10.57 -7.09 14.91
C ILE A 73 11.93 -6.78 15.53
N ASP A 74 12.55 -5.66 15.15
CA ASP A 74 13.85 -5.24 15.66
C ASP A 74 13.84 -5.06 17.18
N GLU A 75 12.81 -4.38 17.70
CA GLU A 75 12.60 -4.19 19.14
C GLU A 75 12.44 -5.54 19.85
N THR A 76 11.63 -6.45 19.30
CA THR A 76 11.36 -7.75 19.94
C THR A 76 12.59 -8.66 19.94
N LEU A 77 13.39 -8.64 18.86
CA LEU A 77 14.67 -9.38 18.80
C LEU A 77 15.70 -8.76 19.75
N THR A 78 15.73 -7.42 19.84
CA THR A 78 16.59 -6.70 20.79
C THR A 78 16.21 -7.00 22.24
N GLU A 79 14.92 -7.14 22.55
CA GLU A 79 14.48 -7.61 23.87
C GLU A 79 15.01 -9.02 24.18
N SER A 80 15.02 -9.91 23.19
CA SER A 80 15.56 -11.27 23.35
C SER A 80 17.04 -11.24 23.69
N PHE A 81 17.83 -10.39 23.02
CA PHE A 81 19.23 -10.15 23.36
C PHE A 81 19.43 -9.66 24.81
N ARG A 82 18.54 -8.78 25.32
CA ARG A 82 18.64 -8.30 26.70
C ARG A 82 18.49 -9.44 27.71
N PHE A 83 17.59 -10.40 27.47
CA PHE A 83 17.45 -11.57 28.35
C PHE A 83 18.68 -12.47 28.34
N GLU A 84 19.24 -12.75 27.16
CA GLU A 84 20.47 -13.52 27.04
C GLU A 84 21.65 -12.81 27.71
N GLN A 85 21.77 -11.49 27.51
CA GLN A 85 22.78 -10.66 28.16
C GLN A 85 22.66 -10.73 29.69
N LEU A 86 21.45 -10.60 30.24
CA LEU A 86 21.21 -10.68 31.68
C LEU A 86 21.61 -12.04 32.26
N LEU A 87 21.31 -13.13 31.56
CA LEU A 87 21.72 -14.47 31.99
C LEU A 87 23.24 -14.66 31.89
N ALA A 88 23.84 -14.26 30.76
CA ALA A 88 25.27 -14.32 30.52
C ALA A 88 26.09 -13.43 31.48
N ALA A 89 25.47 -12.37 32.02
CA ALA A 89 26.08 -11.47 32.98
C ALA A 89 26.20 -12.06 34.40
N GLN A 90 25.46 -13.14 34.72
CA GLN A 90 25.47 -13.73 36.06
C GLN A 90 26.80 -14.45 36.35
N PRO A 91 27.47 -14.16 37.48
CA PRO A 91 28.74 -14.79 37.84
C PRO A 91 28.64 -16.32 37.90
N GLU A 92 27.56 -16.85 38.44
CA GLU A 92 27.36 -18.29 38.59
C GLU A 92 27.11 -18.96 37.24
N PHE A 93 26.44 -18.27 36.30
CA PHE A 93 26.27 -18.76 34.94
C PHE A 93 27.61 -18.83 34.20
N ARG A 94 28.43 -17.77 34.29
CA ARG A 94 29.80 -17.77 33.72
C ARG A 94 30.68 -18.86 34.34
N GLN A 95 30.60 -19.06 35.66
CA GLN A 95 31.36 -20.10 36.35
C GLN A 95 30.93 -21.51 35.89
N ALA A 96 29.62 -21.75 35.79
CA ALA A 96 29.08 -23.00 35.26
C ALA A 96 29.48 -23.21 33.80
N MET A 97 29.51 -22.13 33.00
CA MET A 97 29.94 -22.13 31.61
C MET A 97 31.41 -22.52 31.46
N ARG A 98 32.32 -21.87 32.20
CA ARG A 98 33.76 -22.20 32.22
C ARG A 98 34.00 -23.67 32.60
N ARG A 99 33.25 -24.18 33.57
CA ARG A 99 33.34 -25.57 34.04
C ARG A 99 32.62 -26.57 33.13
N ARG A 100 31.88 -26.10 32.13
CA ARG A 100 30.98 -26.90 31.28
C ARG A 100 30.02 -27.76 32.13
N ASP A 101 29.58 -27.20 33.27
CA ASP A 101 28.79 -27.91 34.28
C ASP A 101 27.31 -27.93 33.87
N ARG A 102 26.93 -28.97 33.12
CA ARG A 102 25.55 -29.21 32.67
C ARG A 102 24.55 -29.21 33.84
N VAL A 103 24.92 -29.78 34.99
CA VAL A 103 24.02 -29.90 36.15
C VAL A 103 23.64 -28.52 36.68
N GLN A 104 24.53 -27.54 36.52
CA GLN A 104 24.29 -26.16 36.91
C GLN A 104 23.69 -25.29 35.79
N LEU A 105 24.01 -25.56 34.53
CA LEU A 105 23.49 -24.79 33.39
C LEU A 105 22.02 -25.10 33.13
N THR A 106 21.62 -26.37 33.15
CA THR A 106 20.26 -26.78 32.78
C THR A 106 19.16 -26.16 33.65
N PRO A 107 19.23 -26.17 35.00
CA PRO A 107 18.19 -25.55 35.83
C PRO A 107 18.06 -24.05 35.60
N ARG A 108 19.17 -23.36 35.27
CA ARG A 108 19.17 -21.93 34.96
C ARG A 108 18.45 -21.66 33.64
N LEU A 109 18.76 -22.45 32.60
CA LEU A 109 18.02 -22.37 31.32
C LEU A 109 16.52 -22.62 31.53
N GLN A 110 16.17 -23.63 32.33
CA GLN A 110 14.78 -23.95 32.64
C GLN A 110 14.06 -22.78 33.33
N GLN A 111 14.70 -22.18 34.35
CA GLN A 111 14.16 -21.02 35.04
C GLN A 111 14.00 -19.83 34.09
N THR A 112 15.00 -19.55 33.26
CA THR A 112 14.91 -18.45 32.28
C THR A 112 13.76 -18.66 31.30
N LEU A 113 13.64 -19.86 30.70
CA LEU A 113 12.54 -20.16 29.78
C LEU A 113 11.16 -20.06 30.44
N ALA A 114 11.04 -20.34 31.75
CA ALA A 114 9.78 -20.15 32.47
C ALA A 114 9.34 -18.67 32.55
N PHE A 115 10.29 -17.72 32.49
CA PHE A 115 10.01 -16.28 32.47
C PHE A 115 10.03 -15.66 31.06
N THR A 116 10.43 -16.43 30.05
CA THR A 116 10.51 -15.97 28.66
C THR A 116 9.59 -16.82 27.79
N PRO A 117 8.25 -16.67 27.92
CA PRO A 117 7.26 -17.56 27.27
C PRO A 117 7.30 -17.54 25.72
N ARG A 118 8.06 -16.62 25.12
CA ARG A 118 8.26 -16.49 23.67
C ARG A 118 9.51 -17.22 23.14
N VAL A 119 10.30 -17.80 24.02
CA VAL A 119 11.44 -18.65 23.67
C VAL A 119 11.02 -20.09 23.86
N GLU A 120 11.21 -20.90 22.82
CA GLU A 120 10.78 -22.29 22.83
C GLU A 120 11.87 -23.22 23.36
N ALA A 121 13.12 -22.93 23.00
CA ALA A 121 14.27 -23.70 23.44
C ALA A 121 15.49 -22.80 23.67
N ALA A 122 16.38 -23.26 24.54
CA ALA A 122 17.66 -22.63 24.81
C ALA A 122 18.78 -23.66 24.71
N LEU A 123 19.93 -23.26 24.17
CA LEU A 123 21.12 -24.07 24.06
C LEU A 123 22.32 -23.31 24.61
N VAL A 124 23.25 -24.05 25.19
CA VAL A 124 24.54 -23.55 25.64
C VAL A 124 25.61 -24.34 24.93
N MET A 125 26.50 -23.66 24.22
CA MET A 125 27.54 -24.25 23.38
C MET A 125 28.92 -23.79 23.83
N THR A 126 29.93 -24.65 23.74
CA THR A 126 31.33 -24.26 23.93
C THR A 126 31.81 -23.35 22.79
N PRO A 127 32.96 -22.67 22.92
CA PRO A 127 33.57 -21.92 21.81
C PRO A 127 33.91 -22.80 20.60
N GLU A 128 34.04 -24.11 20.80
CA GLU A 128 34.22 -25.13 19.75
C GLU A 128 32.89 -25.69 19.23
N GLY A 129 31.77 -25.03 19.53
CA GLY A 129 30.44 -25.38 19.04
C GLY A 129 29.85 -26.67 19.62
N GLN A 130 30.40 -27.21 20.71
CA GLN A 130 29.82 -28.39 21.36
C GLN A 130 28.68 -28.01 22.29
N VAL A 131 27.52 -28.65 22.16
CA VAL A 131 26.38 -28.39 23.06
C VAL A 131 26.66 -28.98 24.45
N VAL A 132 26.67 -28.12 25.47
CA VAL A 132 26.87 -28.48 26.89
C VAL A 132 25.54 -28.76 27.57
N ALA A 133 24.56 -27.88 27.36
CA ALA A 133 23.23 -27.96 27.94
C ALA A 133 22.18 -27.48 26.92
N SER A 134 20.98 -28.06 27.01
CA SER A 134 19.81 -27.65 26.23
C SER A 134 18.56 -27.72 27.09
N MET A 135 17.58 -26.88 26.79
CA MET A 135 16.24 -26.95 27.35
C MET A 135 15.23 -26.69 26.22
N PRO A 136 14.24 -27.57 25.97
CA PRO A 136 14.05 -28.88 26.57
C PRO A 136 15.29 -29.79 26.44
N GLU A 137 15.55 -30.61 27.45
CA GLU A 137 16.70 -31.51 27.41
C GLU A 137 16.58 -32.50 26.23
N SER A 138 17.59 -32.50 25.36
CA SER A 138 17.69 -33.45 24.26
C SER A 138 18.98 -34.27 24.38
N PRO A 139 18.91 -35.59 24.67
CA PRO A 139 20.06 -36.47 24.68
C PRO A 139 20.80 -36.51 23.34
N ALA A 140 20.08 -36.31 22.23
CA ALA A 140 20.66 -36.30 20.88
C ALA A 140 21.53 -35.07 20.59
N LEU A 141 21.36 -33.98 21.35
CA LEU A 141 22.14 -32.75 21.20
C LEU A 141 23.34 -32.72 22.14
N ALA A 142 23.29 -33.37 23.30
CA ALA A 142 24.37 -33.31 24.29
C ALA A 142 25.72 -33.77 23.72
N GLY A 143 26.73 -32.90 23.78
CA GLY A 143 28.08 -33.14 23.26
C GLY A 143 28.22 -33.08 21.74
N ARG A 144 27.12 -32.88 21.00
CA ARG A 144 27.17 -32.74 19.55
C ARG A 144 27.80 -31.40 19.17
N SER A 145 28.61 -31.42 18.10
CA SER A 145 29.13 -30.20 17.49
C SER A 145 28.11 -29.61 16.52
N LEU A 146 27.86 -28.31 16.67
CA LEU A 146 27.02 -27.48 15.79
C LEU A 146 27.87 -26.41 15.08
N MET A 147 29.17 -26.67 14.88
CA MET A 147 30.09 -25.71 14.24
C MET A 147 29.71 -25.39 12.79
N ASP A 148 29.04 -26.33 12.11
CA ASP A 148 28.59 -26.17 10.72
C ASP A 148 27.16 -25.60 10.64
N ASP A 149 26.50 -25.41 11.77
CA ASP A 149 25.14 -24.88 11.83
C ASP A 149 25.16 -23.36 11.68
N GLU A 150 24.19 -22.84 10.93
CA GLU A 150 24.15 -21.42 10.56
C GLU A 150 24.19 -20.44 11.75
N PRO A 151 23.50 -20.67 12.88
CA PRO A 151 23.59 -19.78 14.04
C PRO A 151 25.02 -19.64 14.60
N PHE A 152 25.79 -20.74 14.63
CA PHE A 152 27.17 -20.72 15.13
C PHE A 152 28.10 -20.04 14.13
N LEU A 153 28.00 -20.42 12.85
CA LEU A 153 28.80 -19.83 11.77
C LEU A 153 28.59 -18.32 11.68
N GLY A 154 27.34 -17.86 11.77
CA GLY A 154 27.01 -16.44 11.70
C GLY A 154 27.57 -15.65 12.89
N ALA A 155 27.47 -16.17 14.11
CA ALA A 155 28.09 -15.54 15.29
C ALA A 155 29.62 -15.49 15.18
N GLN A 156 30.25 -16.55 14.67
CA GLN A 156 31.69 -16.61 14.45
C GLN A 156 32.16 -15.61 13.37
N GLN A 157 31.49 -15.58 12.23
CA GLN A 157 31.79 -14.67 11.11
C GLN A 157 31.54 -13.20 11.48
N GLY A 158 30.55 -12.94 12.33
CA GLY A 158 30.28 -11.64 12.93
C GLY A 158 31.30 -11.21 14.00
N GLY A 159 32.36 -11.98 14.23
CA GLY A 159 33.41 -11.65 15.20
C GLY A 159 32.97 -11.81 16.65
N TRP A 160 32.08 -12.76 16.92
CA TRP A 160 31.52 -13.01 18.26
C TRP A 160 30.78 -11.80 18.84
N HIS A 161 29.95 -11.17 18.01
CA HIS A 161 28.92 -10.22 18.45
C HIS A 161 27.56 -10.92 18.56
N PRO A 162 26.59 -10.35 19.29
CA PRO A 162 25.22 -10.85 19.28
C PRO A 162 24.71 -11.00 17.84
N TYR A 163 24.09 -12.13 17.54
CA TYR A 163 23.74 -12.51 16.18
C TYR A 163 22.33 -13.11 16.11
N VAL A 164 21.58 -12.77 15.07
CA VAL A 164 20.31 -13.43 14.75
C VAL A 164 20.48 -14.24 13.48
N SER A 165 20.21 -15.53 13.61
CA SER A 165 20.38 -16.53 12.56
C SER A 165 19.42 -16.34 11.39
N ALA A 166 19.74 -16.93 10.25
CA ALA A 166 18.77 -17.20 9.20
C ALA A 166 17.68 -18.15 9.73
N VAL A 167 16.54 -18.23 9.04
CA VAL A 167 15.53 -19.24 9.42
C VAL A 167 16.06 -20.63 9.09
N TYR A 168 15.95 -21.58 10.02
CA TYR A 168 16.37 -22.95 9.79
C TYR A 168 15.37 -23.95 10.38
N LEU A 169 15.52 -25.21 9.99
CA LEU A 169 14.77 -26.30 10.61
C LEU A 169 15.52 -26.76 11.85
N ARG A 170 14.88 -26.64 13.01
CA ARG A 170 15.43 -27.20 14.24
C ARG A 170 15.52 -28.71 14.12
N GLU A 171 16.67 -29.24 14.52
CA GLU A 171 16.86 -30.66 14.68
C GLU A 171 16.35 -31.13 16.05
N GLY A 172 15.52 -32.16 16.06
CA GLY A 172 14.90 -32.66 17.28
C GLY A 172 13.60 -33.45 16.99
N PRO A 173 12.89 -33.88 18.04
CA PRO A 173 11.66 -34.66 17.90
C PRO A 173 10.51 -33.88 17.23
N LEU A 174 10.54 -32.55 17.28
CA LEU A 174 9.57 -31.66 16.63
C LEU A 174 10.30 -30.78 15.62
N ILE A 175 10.26 -31.18 14.34
CA ILE A 175 10.88 -30.45 13.23
C ILE A 175 10.05 -29.20 12.96
N GLU A 176 10.56 -28.07 13.41
CA GLU A 176 9.91 -26.76 13.28
C GLU A 176 10.88 -25.73 12.71
N LYS A 177 10.32 -24.71 12.06
CA LYS A 177 11.11 -23.55 11.61
C LYS A 177 11.34 -22.63 12.80
N VAL A 178 12.61 -22.39 13.08
CA VAL A 178 13.04 -21.54 14.17
C VAL A 178 14.04 -20.50 13.69
N VAL A 179 14.23 -19.50 14.53
CA VAL A 179 15.29 -18.50 14.42
C VAL A 179 16.08 -18.55 15.71
N GLY A 180 17.41 -18.60 15.60
CA GLY A 180 18.32 -18.54 16.72
C GLY A 180 18.76 -17.11 16.99
N VAL A 181 18.53 -16.64 18.21
CA VAL A 181 19.22 -15.48 18.77
C VAL A 181 20.42 -16.03 19.52
N VAL A 182 21.61 -15.50 19.25
CA VAL A 182 22.88 -16.02 19.77
C VAL A 182 23.60 -14.90 20.51
N TRP A 183 23.93 -15.16 21.77
CA TRP A 183 24.73 -14.30 22.61
C TRP A 183 26.06 -14.96 23.00
N PRO A 184 27.20 -14.33 22.67
CA PRO A 184 28.51 -14.78 23.12
C PRO A 184 28.68 -14.48 24.61
N VAL A 185 29.07 -15.49 25.39
CA VAL A 185 29.37 -15.35 26.81
C VAL A 185 30.86 -15.08 26.95
N LEU A 186 31.19 -13.89 27.47
CA LEU A 186 32.58 -13.47 27.66
C LEU A 186 33.00 -13.53 29.13
N ASP A 187 34.26 -13.87 29.36
CA ASP A 187 34.92 -13.69 30.65
C ASP A 187 36.32 -13.12 30.41
N GLU A 188 36.62 -11.97 31.03
CA GLU A 188 37.87 -11.21 30.83
C GLU A 188 38.22 -10.91 29.36
N GLY A 189 37.19 -10.80 28.49
CA GLY A 189 37.34 -10.53 27.05
C GLY A 189 37.50 -11.78 26.18
N GLU A 190 37.58 -12.96 26.77
CA GLU A 190 37.59 -14.25 26.05
C GLU A 190 36.18 -14.82 25.93
N VAL A 191 35.83 -15.34 24.75
CA VAL A 191 34.56 -16.06 24.55
C VAL A 191 34.68 -17.44 25.20
N ILE A 192 33.98 -17.63 26.32
CA ILE A 192 33.95 -18.91 27.07
C ILE A 192 32.80 -19.82 26.62
N GLY A 193 31.94 -19.31 25.73
CA GLY A 193 31.03 -20.07 24.88
C GLY A 193 29.83 -19.23 24.45
N LEU A 194 28.76 -19.88 24.00
CA LEU A 194 27.59 -19.23 23.43
C LEU A 194 26.32 -19.67 24.14
N LEU A 195 25.43 -18.71 24.34
CA LEU A 195 24.03 -18.93 24.71
C LEU A 195 23.18 -18.68 23.47
N GLN A 196 22.24 -19.57 23.19
CA GLN A 196 21.35 -19.44 22.05
C GLN A 196 19.91 -19.67 22.49
N PHE A 197 19.03 -18.69 22.25
CA PHE A 197 17.58 -18.86 22.34
C PHE A 197 16.98 -19.10 20.97
N GLN A 198 16.10 -20.09 20.88
CA GLN A 198 15.37 -20.45 19.68
C GLN A 198 13.93 -19.96 19.80
N HIS A 199 13.53 -19.15 18.82
CA HIS A 199 12.16 -18.66 18.67
C HIS A 199 11.47 -19.38 17.53
N GLN A 200 10.23 -19.83 17.75
CA GLN A 200 9.39 -20.32 16.67
C GLN A 200 9.08 -19.20 15.70
N VAL A 201 9.13 -19.50 14.40
CA VAL A 201 8.71 -18.54 13.37
C VAL A 201 7.24 -18.12 13.53
N GLU A 202 6.38 -18.98 14.09
CA GLU A 202 4.97 -18.64 14.35
C GLU A 202 4.83 -17.54 15.42
N GLU A 203 5.72 -17.53 16.42
CA GLU A 203 5.76 -16.46 17.42
C GLU A 203 6.20 -15.14 16.77
N VAL A 204 7.25 -15.16 15.92
CA VAL A 204 7.69 -13.97 15.16
C VAL A 204 6.57 -13.44 14.26
N LYS A 205 5.81 -14.33 13.63
CA LYS A 205 4.63 -13.99 12.83
C LYS A 205 3.54 -13.31 13.66
N SER A 206 3.32 -13.75 14.91
CA SER A 206 2.30 -13.19 15.79
C SER A 206 2.51 -11.69 16.05
N TRP A 207 3.77 -11.22 16.07
CA TRP A 207 4.13 -9.82 16.28
C TRP A 207 3.62 -8.92 15.16
N LEU A 208 3.52 -9.45 13.94
CA LEU A 208 3.06 -8.72 12.76
C LEU A 208 1.56 -8.82 12.50
N GLN A 209 0.83 -9.74 13.16
CA GLN A 209 -0.59 -10.00 12.86
C GLN A 209 -1.50 -8.78 13.05
N LYS A 210 -1.08 -7.81 13.88
CA LYS A 210 -1.82 -6.56 14.11
C LYS A 210 -1.67 -5.56 12.96
N ILE A 211 -0.65 -5.70 12.12
CA ILE A 211 -0.38 -4.78 11.02
C ILE A 211 -1.09 -5.29 9.77
N ARG A 212 -2.03 -4.49 9.28
CA ARG A 212 -2.79 -4.80 8.07
C ARG A 212 -2.36 -3.88 6.94
N VAL A 213 -2.11 -4.47 5.77
CA VAL A 213 -1.88 -3.72 4.53
C VAL A 213 -3.18 -3.74 3.75
N GLU A 214 -3.94 -2.65 3.84
CA GLU A 214 -5.25 -2.56 3.19
C GLU A 214 -5.25 -1.63 1.97
N PRO A 215 -6.11 -1.88 0.97
CA PRO A 215 -6.85 -3.12 0.71
C PRO A 215 -6.00 -4.24 0.06
N ASP A 216 -6.30 -5.50 0.41
CA ASP A 216 -5.77 -6.74 -0.22
C ASP A 216 -4.23 -6.85 -0.31
N GLY A 217 -3.51 -6.16 0.58
CA GLY A 217 -2.06 -6.29 0.72
C GLY A 217 -1.68 -7.24 1.84
N PHE A 218 -0.38 -7.49 1.96
CA PHE A 218 0.17 -8.29 3.04
C PHE A 218 1.64 -7.94 3.32
N LEU A 219 2.12 -8.45 4.45
CA LEU A 219 3.53 -8.38 4.86
C LEU A 219 4.18 -9.76 4.75
N TYR A 220 5.46 -9.77 4.42
CA TYR A 220 6.32 -10.94 4.55
C TYR A 220 7.71 -10.51 4.98
N VAL A 221 8.47 -11.43 5.57
CA VAL A 221 9.81 -11.18 6.12
C VAL A 221 10.78 -12.17 5.51
N VAL A 222 11.95 -11.66 5.13
CA VAL A 222 13.07 -12.46 4.64
C VAL A 222 14.30 -12.23 5.51
N ASP A 223 15.09 -13.27 5.70
CA ASP A 223 16.37 -13.16 6.39
C ASP A 223 17.48 -12.59 5.49
N HIS A 224 18.68 -12.44 6.04
CA HIS A 224 19.86 -11.94 5.32
C HIS A 224 20.33 -12.88 4.20
N HIS A 225 19.89 -14.15 4.17
CA HIS A 225 20.09 -15.09 3.08
C HIS A 225 18.93 -15.10 2.06
N SER A 226 18.02 -14.12 2.14
CA SER A 226 16.84 -14.01 1.28
C SER A 226 15.91 -15.24 1.41
N GLN A 227 15.89 -15.91 2.55
CA GLN A 227 14.95 -17.01 2.82
C GLN A 227 13.69 -16.44 3.47
N LEU A 228 12.52 -16.95 3.07
CA LEU A 228 11.25 -16.58 3.67
C LEU A 228 11.18 -17.07 5.12
N VAL A 229 11.19 -16.10 6.04
CA VAL A 229 10.92 -16.31 7.46
C VAL A 229 9.42 -16.33 7.66
N ILE A 230 8.72 -15.26 7.27
CA ILE A 230 7.26 -15.15 7.40
C ILE A 230 6.67 -14.91 6.02
N PHE A 231 5.61 -15.63 5.67
CA PHE A 231 4.79 -15.39 4.48
C PHE A 231 3.33 -15.22 4.91
N PRO A 232 2.50 -14.40 4.21
CA PRO A 232 1.11 -14.14 4.59
C PRO A 232 0.33 -15.38 5.03
N PHE A 233 -0.26 -15.29 6.21
CA PHE A 233 -1.22 -16.22 6.83
C PHE A 233 -0.74 -17.67 7.05
N GLN A 234 0.44 -18.07 6.56
CA GLN A 234 0.94 -19.44 6.67
C GLN A 234 2.47 -19.50 6.76
N ILE A 235 2.97 -20.45 7.55
CA ILE A 235 4.35 -20.88 7.46
C ILE A 235 4.43 -21.95 6.38
N LEU A 236 5.31 -21.77 5.40
CA LEU A 236 5.49 -22.77 4.36
C LEU A 236 6.08 -24.06 4.97
N PRO A 237 5.52 -25.25 4.71
CA PRO A 237 6.08 -26.50 5.24
C PRO A 237 7.44 -26.80 4.62
N GLY A 238 8.24 -27.63 5.30
CA GLY A 238 9.54 -28.09 4.80
C GLY A 238 10.67 -27.08 4.98
N LYS A 239 11.70 -27.17 4.14
CA LYS A 239 12.89 -26.30 4.24
C LYS A 239 12.54 -24.81 4.00
N PRO A 240 13.32 -23.87 4.56
CA PRO A 240 13.23 -22.46 4.20
C PRO A 240 13.30 -22.26 2.69
N ARG A 241 12.47 -21.35 2.17
CA ARG A 241 12.40 -21.08 0.74
C ARG A 241 13.19 -19.82 0.43
N VAL A 242 14.21 -19.94 -0.42
CA VAL A 242 14.96 -18.80 -0.95
C VAL A 242 14.10 -18.04 -1.97
N VAL A 243 14.07 -16.72 -1.86
CA VAL A 243 13.30 -15.79 -2.69
C VAL A 243 14.14 -14.60 -3.16
N SER A 244 15.44 -14.80 -3.33
CA SER A 244 16.37 -13.77 -3.84
C SER A 244 16.01 -13.28 -5.25
N ASP A 245 15.23 -14.06 -6.01
CA ASP A 245 14.74 -13.71 -7.35
C ASP A 245 13.50 -12.80 -7.33
N TRP A 246 12.91 -12.55 -6.15
CA TRP A 246 11.71 -11.70 -6.05
C TRP A 246 12.11 -10.23 -6.15
N PRO A 247 11.46 -9.42 -7.02
CA PRO A 247 11.89 -8.05 -7.27
C PRO A 247 12.03 -7.17 -6.02
N PRO A 248 11.14 -7.24 -5.01
CA PRO A 248 11.33 -6.47 -3.77
C PRO A 248 12.52 -6.91 -2.92
N VAL A 249 12.89 -8.19 -2.98
CA VAL A 249 13.98 -8.76 -2.18
C VAL A 249 15.34 -8.45 -2.79
N ALA A 250 15.42 -8.44 -4.12
CA ALA A 250 16.63 -8.10 -4.87
C ALA A 250 16.97 -6.59 -4.83
N LEU A 251 16.09 -5.75 -4.28
CA LEU A 251 16.29 -4.31 -4.25
C LEU A 251 17.48 -3.93 -3.34
N PRO A 252 18.41 -3.07 -3.78
CA PRO A 252 19.37 -2.44 -2.90
C PRO A 252 18.64 -1.61 -1.85
N LEU A 253 19.01 -1.73 -0.57
CA LEU A 253 18.39 -0.98 0.51
C LEU A 253 19.39 -0.04 1.15
N THR A 254 18.90 1.15 1.49
CA THR A 254 19.49 2.04 2.49
C THR A 254 18.76 1.84 3.83
N ASP A 255 19.26 2.47 4.90
CA ASP A 255 18.61 2.42 6.21
C ASP A 255 17.18 2.99 6.20
N GLU A 256 16.89 3.90 5.26
CA GLU A 256 15.54 4.44 5.08
C GLU A 256 14.56 3.44 4.42
N GLY A 257 15.06 2.31 3.92
CA GLY A 257 14.31 1.40 3.07
C GLY A 257 14.08 1.97 1.67
N ALA A 258 13.26 1.27 0.89
CA ALA A 258 12.96 1.65 -0.47
C ALA A 258 11.56 1.17 -0.88
N SER A 259 11.07 1.66 -2.01
CA SER A 259 9.78 1.25 -2.56
C SER A 259 9.88 1.06 -4.07
N LEU A 260 9.11 0.11 -4.62
CA LEU A 260 9.10 -0.17 -6.04
C LEU A 260 7.72 -0.61 -6.54
N ALA A 261 7.45 -0.34 -7.81
CA ALA A 261 6.36 -0.97 -8.54
C ALA A 261 6.96 -2.08 -9.42
N PHE A 262 6.36 -3.28 -9.40
CA PHE A 262 6.84 -4.42 -10.17
C PHE A 262 5.66 -5.24 -10.72
N THR A 263 5.96 -6.15 -11.65
CA THR A 263 4.99 -7.10 -12.18
C THR A 263 5.36 -8.49 -11.67
N ASP A 264 4.38 -9.28 -11.26
CA ASP A 264 4.61 -10.66 -10.83
C ASP A 264 5.24 -11.49 -11.98
N ARG A 265 6.05 -12.50 -11.64
CA ARG A 265 6.69 -13.43 -12.60
C ARG A 265 5.69 -14.10 -13.53
N ARG A 266 4.43 -14.26 -13.10
CA ARG A 266 3.35 -14.85 -13.91
C ARG A 266 2.72 -13.85 -14.90
N GLY A 267 3.22 -12.61 -14.97
CA GLY A 267 2.83 -11.58 -15.93
C GLY A 267 1.42 -10.99 -15.74
N GLY A 268 0.67 -11.45 -14.73
CA GLY A 268 -0.76 -11.14 -14.63
C GLY A 268 -1.10 -9.83 -13.91
N HIS A 269 -0.32 -9.42 -12.91
CA HIS A 269 -0.71 -8.31 -12.02
C HIS A 269 0.47 -7.41 -11.64
N ARG A 270 0.20 -6.09 -11.61
CA ARG A 270 1.12 -5.07 -11.11
C ARG A 270 0.98 -4.95 -9.59
N TRP A 271 2.11 -4.88 -8.93
CA TRP A 271 2.24 -4.81 -7.48
C TRP A 271 3.06 -3.60 -7.09
N LEU A 272 2.73 -3.04 -5.94
CA LEU A 272 3.51 -2.03 -5.25
C LEU A 272 4.15 -2.69 -4.03
N ALA A 273 5.39 -2.34 -3.73
CA ALA A 273 6.12 -2.84 -2.58
C ALA A 273 6.82 -1.70 -1.84
N GLY A 274 6.78 -1.75 -0.51
CA GLY A 274 7.69 -1.04 0.39
C GLY A 274 8.58 -2.06 1.09
N VAL A 275 9.86 -1.76 1.21
CA VAL A 275 10.89 -2.65 1.74
C VAL A 275 11.71 -1.89 2.77
N CYS A 276 11.86 -2.43 3.98
CA CYS A 276 12.69 -1.83 5.02
C CYS A 276 13.62 -2.90 5.62
N PRO A 277 14.90 -2.56 5.89
CA PRO A 277 15.79 -3.44 6.62
C PRO A 277 15.41 -3.48 8.11
N ILE A 278 15.76 -4.58 8.78
CA ILE A 278 15.73 -4.74 10.23
C ILE A 278 17.15 -4.47 10.73
N GLY A 279 17.32 -3.42 11.53
CA GLY A 279 18.63 -2.85 11.84
C GLY A 279 19.59 -3.83 12.50
N THR A 280 19.11 -4.65 13.44
CA THR A 280 19.96 -5.56 14.23
C THR A 280 20.35 -6.86 13.52
N THR A 281 19.65 -7.25 12.45
CA THR A 281 19.78 -8.61 11.89
C THR A 281 20.13 -8.66 10.41
N GLY A 282 20.01 -7.53 9.69
CA GLY A 282 20.13 -7.49 8.24
C GLY A 282 18.97 -8.18 7.50
N TRP A 283 17.93 -8.62 8.22
CA TRP A 283 16.69 -9.09 7.62
C TRP A 283 15.93 -7.94 6.95
N ARG A 284 14.90 -8.29 6.19
CA ARG A 284 14.08 -7.32 5.47
C ARG A 284 12.60 -7.62 5.64
N VAL A 285 11.82 -6.58 5.89
CA VAL A 285 10.36 -6.64 5.85
C VAL A 285 9.88 -6.07 4.54
N VAL A 286 8.94 -6.77 3.90
CA VAL A 286 8.32 -6.33 2.66
C VAL A 286 6.82 -6.20 2.86
N ALA A 287 6.30 -5.00 2.65
CA ALA A 287 4.88 -4.72 2.53
C ALA A 287 4.51 -4.67 1.05
N VAL A 288 3.55 -5.49 0.61
CA VAL A 288 3.11 -5.54 -0.78
C VAL A 288 1.61 -5.36 -0.92
N GLN A 289 1.20 -4.75 -2.03
CA GLN A 289 -0.20 -4.53 -2.36
C GLN A 289 -0.42 -4.58 -3.88
N PRO A 290 -1.54 -5.16 -4.38
CA PRO A 290 -1.89 -5.07 -5.78
C PRO A 290 -2.19 -3.62 -6.16
N GLU A 291 -1.62 -3.13 -7.27
CA GLU A 291 -1.82 -1.75 -7.71
C GLU A 291 -3.30 -1.45 -8.01
N GLY A 292 -4.02 -2.42 -8.57
CA GLY A 292 -5.47 -2.30 -8.80
C GLY A 292 -6.28 -2.15 -7.51
N SER A 293 -5.82 -2.71 -6.38
CA SER A 293 -6.46 -2.56 -5.07
C SER A 293 -6.21 -1.17 -4.49
N ALA A 294 -4.98 -0.68 -4.59
CA ALA A 294 -4.64 0.68 -4.18
C ALA A 294 -5.49 1.73 -4.91
N LEU A 295 -5.68 1.56 -6.23
CA LEU A 295 -6.46 2.47 -7.08
C LEU A 295 -7.99 2.29 -6.94
N ARG A 296 -8.48 1.16 -6.40
CA ARG A 296 -9.91 0.95 -6.17
C ARG A 296 -10.50 1.95 -5.17
N VAL A 297 -9.73 2.34 -4.15
CA VAL A 297 -10.14 3.36 -3.19
C VAL A 297 -10.41 4.68 -3.91
N LEU A 298 -9.53 5.07 -4.83
CA LEU A 298 -9.72 6.24 -5.69
C LEU A 298 -10.96 6.10 -6.57
N HIS A 299 -11.14 4.94 -7.21
CA HIS A 299 -12.29 4.69 -8.06
C HIS A 299 -13.63 4.80 -7.30
N ARG A 300 -13.67 4.37 -6.03
CA ARG A 300 -14.85 4.48 -5.17
C ARG A 300 -15.25 5.94 -4.92
N ILE A 301 -14.29 6.86 -4.86
CA ILE A 301 -14.53 8.30 -4.67
C ILE A 301 -14.85 8.98 -6.01
N LEU A 302 -14.13 8.64 -7.09
CA LEU A 302 -14.29 9.29 -8.39
C LEU A 302 -15.52 8.81 -9.16
N TRP A 303 -15.97 7.57 -8.97
CA TRP A 303 -17.14 7.01 -9.67
C TRP A 303 -18.44 7.80 -9.43
N PRO A 304 -18.86 8.13 -8.18
CA PRO A 304 -20.06 8.93 -7.96
C PRO A 304 -19.93 10.34 -8.54
N LEU A 305 -18.73 10.92 -8.52
CA LEU A 305 -18.47 12.21 -9.16
C LEU A 305 -18.63 12.12 -10.68
N GLY A 306 -18.12 11.05 -11.30
CA GLY A 306 -18.31 10.76 -12.72
C GLY A 306 -19.79 10.57 -13.10
N ILE A 307 -20.57 9.86 -12.27
CA ILE A 307 -22.02 9.72 -12.45
C ILE A 307 -22.69 11.10 -12.39
N LEU A 308 -22.35 11.94 -11.41
CA LEU A 308 -22.92 13.27 -11.27
C LEU A 308 -22.64 14.14 -12.51
N VAL A 309 -21.40 14.13 -13.00
CA VAL A 309 -21.00 14.85 -14.22
C VAL A 309 -21.74 14.29 -15.45
N GLY A 310 -21.88 12.97 -15.55
CA GLY A 310 -22.63 12.30 -16.62
C GLY A 310 -24.13 12.61 -16.61
N LEU A 311 -24.75 12.63 -15.43
CA LEU A 311 -26.16 13.02 -15.26
C LEU A 311 -26.36 14.49 -15.60
N LEU A 312 -25.45 15.37 -15.17
CA LEU A 312 -25.47 16.77 -15.56
C LEU A 312 -25.42 16.86 -17.09
N ALA A 313 -24.46 16.20 -17.75
CA ALA A 313 -24.38 16.19 -19.21
C ALA A 313 -25.68 15.69 -19.87
N LEU A 314 -26.31 14.64 -19.34
CA LEU A 314 -27.56 14.09 -19.87
C LEU A 314 -28.75 15.05 -19.72
N ILE A 315 -28.88 15.71 -18.57
CA ILE A 315 -29.89 16.77 -18.35
C ILE A 315 -29.70 17.89 -19.38
N LEU A 316 -28.46 18.22 -19.69
CA LEU A 316 -28.12 19.31 -20.60
C LEU A 316 -28.44 18.96 -22.05
N VAL A 317 -28.23 17.71 -22.46
CA VAL A 317 -28.70 17.19 -23.75
C VAL A 317 -30.24 17.22 -23.78
N ALA A 318 -30.92 16.78 -22.72
CA ALA A 318 -32.39 16.77 -22.66
C ALA A 318 -33.01 18.19 -22.73
N VAL A 319 -32.45 19.16 -22.00
CA VAL A 319 -32.88 20.57 -22.04
C VAL A 319 -32.64 21.16 -23.43
N SER A 320 -31.49 20.87 -24.04
CA SER A 320 -31.17 21.32 -25.40
C SER A 320 -32.15 20.75 -26.43
N MET A 321 -32.50 19.47 -26.32
CA MET A 321 -33.51 18.83 -27.18
C MET A 321 -34.91 19.42 -26.98
N ARG A 322 -35.36 19.56 -25.72
CA ARG A 322 -36.65 20.18 -25.37
C ARG A 322 -36.77 21.59 -25.91
N TRP A 323 -35.72 22.39 -25.76
CA TRP A 323 -35.70 23.76 -26.25
C TRP A 323 -35.73 23.81 -27.79
N ALA A 324 -34.98 22.94 -28.47
CA ALA A 324 -35.04 22.80 -29.93
C ALA A 324 -36.43 22.38 -30.44
N GLN A 325 -37.13 21.50 -29.70
CA GLN A 325 -38.51 21.12 -30.00
C GLN A 325 -39.47 22.31 -29.86
N VAL A 326 -39.49 23.00 -28.71
CA VAL A 326 -40.36 24.17 -28.47
C VAL A 326 -40.16 25.23 -29.54
N GLN A 327 -38.91 25.50 -29.91
CA GLN A 327 -38.61 26.46 -30.96
C GLN A 327 -39.09 26.02 -32.35
N SER A 328 -39.02 24.72 -32.66
CA SER A 328 -39.58 24.21 -33.92
C SER A 328 -41.10 24.37 -33.99
N LEU A 329 -41.79 24.25 -32.84
CA LEU A 329 -43.22 24.48 -32.71
C LEU A 329 -43.58 25.97 -32.82
N SER A 330 -42.84 26.86 -32.15
CA SER A 330 -43.10 28.31 -32.22
C SER A 330 -42.95 28.87 -33.63
N LEU A 331 -41.94 28.40 -34.39
CA LEU A 331 -41.77 28.76 -35.79
C LEU A 331 -42.92 28.26 -36.67
N ARG A 332 -43.48 27.07 -36.39
CA ARG A 332 -44.67 26.56 -37.10
C ARG A 332 -45.90 27.45 -36.83
N LEU A 333 -46.12 27.85 -35.57
CA LEU A 333 -47.24 28.71 -35.17
C LEU A 333 -47.14 30.11 -35.79
N LEU A 334 -45.95 30.72 -35.82
CA LEU A 334 -45.74 32.02 -36.48
C LEU A 334 -46.02 31.95 -37.99
N ARG A 335 -45.62 30.86 -38.66
CA ARG A 335 -45.96 30.61 -40.07
C ARG A 335 -47.46 30.42 -40.30
N GLN A 336 -48.18 29.82 -39.37
CA GLN A 336 -49.64 29.67 -39.46
C GLN A 336 -50.37 31.00 -39.22
N ASN A 337 -49.99 31.75 -38.18
CA ASN A 337 -50.59 33.06 -37.86
C ASN A 337 -50.37 34.07 -38.99
N THR A 338 -49.19 34.09 -39.61
CA THR A 338 -48.94 34.98 -40.77
C THR A 338 -49.79 34.60 -41.99
N LYS A 339 -50.06 33.31 -42.23
CA LYS A 339 -51.00 32.88 -43.27
C LYS A 339 -52.43 33.32 -42.96
N LEU A 340 -52.90 33.18 -41.72
CA LEU A 340 -54.23 33.61 -41.29
C LEU A 340 -54.41 35.13 -41.36
N LEU A 341 -53.37 35.90 -40.99
CA LEU A 341 -53.38 37.36 -41.11
C LEU A 341 -53.44 37.82 -42.58
N LYS A 342 -52.72 37.16 -43.47
CA LYS A 342 -52.83 37.42 -44.92
C LYS A 342 -54.24 37.10 -45.44
N GLN A 343 -54.82 35.98 -45.02
CA GLN A 343 -56.18 35.61 -45.40
C GLN A 343 -57.25 36.57 -44.85
N SER A 344 -57.10 37.05 -43.61
CA SER A 344 -58.05 38.01 -43.02
C SER A 344 -57.92 39.41 -43.63
N GLN A 345 -56.71 39.85 -43.98
CA GLN A 345 -56.51 41.07 -44.76
C GLN A 345 -57.09 40.95 -46.17
N GLN A 346 -56.95 39.79 -46.82
CA GLN A 346 -57.52 39.53 -48.14
C GLN A 346 -59.06 39.51 -48.09
N ARG A 347 -59.67 38.94 -47.05
CA ARG A 347 -61.13 39.03 -46.83
C ARG A 347 -61.60 40.47 -46.60
N ARG A 348 -60.92 41.23 -45.74
CA ARG A 348 -61.27 42.64 -45.48
C ARG A 348 -61.14 43.55 -46.70
N THR A 349 -60.19 43.25 -47.59
CA THR A 349 -60.05 43.98 -48.86
C THR A 349 -61.13 43.60 -49.86
N LEU A 350 -61.55 42.33 -49.91
CA LEU A 350 -62.70 41.89 -50.70
C LEU A 350 -64.02 42.51 -50.20
N ASP A 351 -64.27 42.54 -48.88
CA ASP A 351 -65.47 43.17 -48.32
C ASP A 351 -65.52 44.69 -48.58
N ARG A 352 -64.36 45.38 -48.56
CA ARG A 352 -64.26 46.80 -48.95
C ARG A 352 -64.52 47.06 -50.43
N LEU A 353 -64.25 46.08 -51.29
CA LEU A 353 -64.51 46.18 -52.73
C LEU A 353 -65.96 45.78 -53.06
N GLY A 354 -66.56 44.85 -52.30
CA GLY A 354 -67.97 44.45 -52.45
C GLY A 354 -68.98 45.43 -51.82
N GLY A 355 -68.58 46.24 -50.83
CA GLY A 355 -69.43 47.25 -50.18
C GLY A 355 -69.58 48.58 -50.93
N LYS A 356 -69.08 48.68 -52.16
CA LYS A 356 -69.38 49.78 -53.09
C LYS A 356 -70.34 49.27 -54.16
N GLU A 357 -71.63 49.16 -53.83
CA GLU A 357 -72.66 49.18 -54.87
C GLU A 357 -72.77 50.61 -55.41
N PRO A 358 -72.72 50.82 -56.73
CA PRO A 358 -73.15 52.06 -57.34
C PRO A 358 -74.67 52.01 -57.53
N GLU A 359 -75.39 52.76 -56.71
CA GLU A 359 -76.36 53.82 -57.09
C GLU A 359 -77.16 54.30 -55.88
#